data_AF-K7FGP5-F1
#
_entry.id   AF-K7FGP5-F1
#
_cell.length_a   1.000
_cell.length_b   1.000
_cell.length_c   1.000
_cell.angle_alpha   90.00
_cell.angle_beta   90.00
_cell.angle_gamma   90.00
#
_symmetry.space_group_name_H-M   'P 1'
#
loop_
_entity.id
_entity.type
_entity.pdbx_description
1 polymer ?
#
loop_
_entity_poly.entity_id
_entity_poly.type
_entity_poly.pdbx_seq_one_letter_code
_entity_poly.pdbx_strand_id
1 'polypeptide(L)'
;MQKGAAAERFFSDAEAFNHIAQAASEYPGAQLYVGGNAALIGQKLATNPNLKILLCGPVGPKLHELLDDNVIVPPESMQETDEFHLILEYQAGEEWGQMKAPNANRFIFSHDLSNGAMNMLEVFVSSLDEFQPDLVVLSGLHMMEGQSQEIREKRLLEAVTSISDIPTDIPIHLELASMTDQDFMSKIMHQVFPLVNSVGLNEQELLFLTQSASGPHASLASWNEVPDVGIVSDILFWILKKHGRTMDKASNLTRIHFHTLAYHILATVDGYWGNQVAAVASGARGAGEPTKSPPPAKGVQLFKTAGGSL
;
A
#
# COMPACT_ATOMS: atom_id res chain seq x y z
N MET A 1 15.40 9.06 17.36
CA MET A 1 15.68 10.44 17.83
C MET A 1 17.14 10.86 17.67
N GLN A 2 18.12 10.35 18.44
CA GLN A 2 19.52 10.85 18.41
C GLN A 2 20.17 10.88 17.01
N LYS A 3 19.86 9.89 16.16
CA LYS A 3 20.37 9.81 14.78
C LYS A 3 19.58 10.62 13.75
N GLY A 4 18.39 11.13 14.10
CA GLY A 4 17.49 11.82 13.15
C GLY A 4 16.98 10.95 11.98
N ALA A 5 16.98 9.62 12.15
CA ALA A 5 16.67 8.66 11.09
C ALA A 5 15.30 7.99 11.32
N ALA A 6 14.62 7.64 10.22
CA ALA A 6 13.39 6.87 10.23
C ALA A 6 13.69 5.42 10.65
N ALA A 7 12.78 4.81 11.38
CA ALA A 7 12.80 3.38 11.64
C ALA A 7 11.39 2.89 11.96
N GLU A 8 11.11 1.65 11.58
CA GLU A 8 9.89 0.93 11.89
C GLU A 8 10.20 -0.39 12.58
N ARG A 9 9.48 -0.76 13.64
CA ARG A 9 9.75 -1.97 14.42
C ARG A 9 8.48 -2.71 14.80
N PHE A 10 8.56 -4.04 14.79
CA PHE A 10 7.56 -4.88 15.41
C PHE A 10 7.71 -4.86 16.93
N PHE A 11 6.61 -4.72 17.66
CA PHE A 11 6.56 -4.80 19.12
C PHE A 11 6.02 -6.18 19.52
N SER A 12 6.84 -7.03 20.11
CA SER A 12 6.51 -8.46 20.26
C SER A 12 5.49 -8.79 21.34
N ASP A 13 5.41 -7.99 22.41
CA ASP A 13 4.49 -8.23 23.53
C ASP A 13 3.14 -7.57 23.26
N ALA A 14 2.13 -8.39 22.94
CA ALA A 14 0.80 -7.95 22.56
C ALA A 14 0.08 -7.17 23.66
N GLU A 15 0.16 -7.63 24.92
CA GLU A 15 -0.54 -7.00 26.04
C GLU A 15 0.08 -5.64 26.37
N ALA A 16 1.42 -5.58 26.43
CA ALA A 16 2.13 -4.32 26.61
C ALA A 16 1.89 -3.37 25.45
N PHE A 17 1.86 -3.86 24.20
CA PHE A 17 1.53 -3.03 23.04
C PHE A 17 0.12 -2.43 23.15
N ASN A 18 -0.88 -3.23 23.51
CA ASN A 18 -2.26 -2.76 23.65
C ASN A 18 -2.38 -1.65 24.70
N HIS A 19 -1.71 -1.80 25.84
CA HIS A 19 -1.65 -0.73 26.85
C HIS A 19 -0.99 0.55 26.33
N ILE A 20 0.10 0.44 25.57
CA ILE A 20 0.79 1.59 24.97
C ILE A 20 -0.09 2.25 23.91
N ALA A 21 -0.71 1.47 23.02
CA ALA A 21 -1.58 1.96 21.95
C ALA A 21 -2.81 2.67 22.52
N GLN A 22 -3.44 2.10 23.56
CA GLN A 22 -4.54 2.73 24.26
C GLN A 22 -4.10 4.08 24.87
N ALA A 23 -3.02 4.09 25.65
CA ALA A 23 -2.51 5.31 26.29
C ALA A 23 -2.14 6.39 25.26
N ALA A 24 -1.57 6.00 24.12
CA ALA A 24 -1.28 6.90 23.01
C ALA A 24 -2.56 7.43 22.35
N SER A 25 -3.56 6.59 22.12
CA SER A 25 -4.83 6.98 21.48
C SER A 25 -5.69 7.91 22.34
N GLU A 26 -5.61 7.78 23.67
CA GLU A 26 -6.32 8.60 24.65
C GLU A 26 -5.57 9.89 25.00
N TYR A 27 -4.33 10.06 24.52
CA TYR A 27 -3.55 11.26 24.75
C TYR A 27 -4.24 12.47 24.10
N PRO A 28 -4.52 13.59 24.82
CA PRO A 28 -5.31 14.70 24.30
C PRO A 28 -4.78 15.38 23.03
N GLY A 29 -3.49 15.24 22.75
CA GLY A 29 -2.85 15.77 21.54
C GLY A 29 -2.64 14.74 20.44
N ALA A 30 -3.12 13.50 20.61
CA ALA A 30 -2.96 12.46 19.62
C ALA A 30 -3.82 12.72 18.39
N GLN A 31 -3.25 12.45 17.22
CA GLN A 31 -3.95 12.53 15.96
C GLN A 31 -4.19 11.12 15.44
N LEU A 32 -5.42 10.84 15.02
CA LEU A 32 -5.84 9.54 14.53
C LEU A 32 -6.10 9.64 13.04
N TYR A 33 -5.54 8.71 12.27
CA TYR A 33 -5.65 8.68 10.82
C TYR A 33 -6.07 7.29 10.34
N VAL A 34 -6.82 7.26 9.24
CA VAL A 34 -6.98 6.05 8.45
C VAL A 34 -5.61 5.66 7.90
N GLY A 35 -5.21 4.43 8.14
CA GLY A 35 -3.96 3.86 7.66
C GLY A 35 -4.19 2.69 6.73
N GLY A 36 -3.13 2.34 6.02
CA GLY A 36 -3.14 1.20 5.15
C GLY A 36 -3.53 1.51 3.73
N ASN A 37 -2.76 0.99 2.77
CA ASN A 37 -2.98 1.28 1.36
C ASN A 37 -4.43 1.01 0.92
N ALA A 38 -5.02 -0.12 1.30
CA ALA A 38 -6.38 -0.44 0.85
C ALA A 38 -7.43 0.52 1.45
N ALA A 39 -7.36 0.81 2.76
CA ALA A 39 -8.26 1.79 3.37
C ALA A 39 -8.03 3.21 2.85
N LEU A 40 -6.79 3.65 2.62
CA LEU A 40 -6.49 4.97 2.05
C LEU A 40 -7.02 5.11 0.63
N ILE A 41 -6.88 4.07 -0.20
CA ILE A 41 -7.48 4.02 -1.54
C ILE A 41 -9.00 4.09 -1.43
N GLY A 42 -9.61 3.25 -0.59
CA GLY A 42 -11.05 3.23 -0.35
C GLY A 42 -11.58 4.60 0.09
N GLN A 43 -10.93 5.22 1.07
CA GLN A 43 -11.25 6.55 1.58
C GLN A 43 -11.15 7.61 0.48
N LYS A 44 -10.12 7.56 -0.37
CA LYS A 44 -9.96 8.51 -1.46
C LYS A 44 -11.06 8.33 -2.51
N LEU A 45 -11.41 7.10 -2.87
CA LEU A 45 -12.48 6.82 -3.82
C LEU A 45 -13.86 7.23 -3.27
N ALA A 46 -14.09 7.05 -1.98
CA ALA A 46 -15.32 7.44 -1.29
C ALA A 46 -15.59 8.97 -1.32
N THR A 47 -14.57 9.80 -1.59
CA THR A 47 -14.77 11.24 -1.82
C THR A 47 -15.64 11.55 -3.04
N ASN A 48 -15.86 10.58 -3.93
CA ASN A 48 -16.84 10.68 -5.01
C ASN A 48 -18.17 10.04 -4.59
N PRO A 49 -19.24 10.82 -4.38
CA PRO A 49 -20.52 10.32 -3.88
C PRO A 49 -21.27 9.41 -4.85
N ASN A 50 -20.80 9.31 -6.11
CA ASN A 50 -21.40 8.41 -7.10
C ASN A 50 -20.73 7.03 -7.13
N LEU A 51 -19.67 6.82 -6.35
CA LEU A 51 -19.01 5.53 -6.21
C LEU A 51 -19.45 4.85 -4.91
N LYS A 52 -19.79 3.57 -5.00
CA LYS A 52 -19.96 2.71 -3.83
C LYS A 52 -18.67 1.97 -3.59
N ILE A 53 -18.18 1.99 -2.35
CA ILE A 53 -16.89 1.42 -1.99
C ILE A 53 -17.13 0.29 -1.01
N LEU A 54 -16.61 -0.90 -1.31
CA LEU A 54 -16.48 -1.99 -0.36
C LEU A 54 -15.01 -2.08 0.08
N LEU A 55 -14.78 -2.13 1.38
CA LEU A 55 -13.46 -2.27 1.97
C LEU A 55 -13.41 -3.50 2.87
N CYS A 56 -12.45 -4.38 2.62
CA CYS A 56 -12.10 -5.47 3.52
C CYS A 56 -10.68 -5.29 4.06
N GLY A 57 -10.51 -5.66 5.33
CA GLY A 57 -9.29 -5.57 6.11
C GLY A 57 -9.62 -5.66 7.60
N PRO A 58 -8.62 -5.67 8.50
CA PRO A 58 -8.87 -5.70 9.94
C PRO A 58 -9.44 -4.37 10.42
N VAL A 59 -10.76 -4.22 10.31
CA VAL A 59 -11.47 -2.98 10.66
C VAL A 59 -12.04 -3.09 12.07
N GLY A 60 -11.37 -2.44 13.02
CA GLY A 60 -11.88 -2.28 14.37
C GLY A 60 -12.85 -1.08 14.50
N PRO A 61 -13.42 -0.88 15.69
CA PRO A 61 -14.46 0.13 15.92
C PRO A 61 -14.03 1.55 15.58
N LYS A 62 -12.77 1.90 15.84
CA LYS A 62 -12.31 3.28 15.65
C LYS A 62 -11.79 3.52 14.23
N LEU A 63 -11.29 2.51 13.53
CA LEU A 63 -11.05 2.63 12.07
C LEU A 63 -12.39 2.84 11.38
N HIS A 64 -13.41 2.06 11.74
CA HIS A 64 -14.76 2.22 11.21
C HIS A 64 -15.32 3.64 11.45
N GLU A 65 -15.09 4.23 12.63
CA GLU A 65 -15.46 5.64 12.91
C GLU A 65 -14.70 6.66 12.04
N LEU A 66 -13.47 6.36 11.62
CA LEU A 66 -12.65 7.27 10.80
C LEU A 66 -12.91 7.15 9.30
N LEU A 67 -13.47 6.03 8.85
CA LEU A 67 -13.82 5.81 7.45
C LEU A 67 -14.98 6.72 7.03
N ASP A 68 -15.03 7.08 5.75
CA ASP A 68 -16.17 7.80 5.18
C ASP A 68 -17.44 6.94 5.25
N ASP A 69 -18.60 7.56 5.53
CA ASP A 69 -19.89 6.86 5.62
C ASP A 69 -20.27 6.12 4.32
N ASN A 70 -19.68 6.48 3.17
CA ASN A 70 -19.87 5.80 1.89
C ASN A 70 -19.02 4.53 1.73
N VAL A 71 -18.14 4.22 2.67
CA VAL A 71 -17.35 2.99 2.71
C VAL A 71 -18.13 1.90 3.42
N ILE A 72 -18.47 0.85 2.69
CA ILE A 72 -19.14 -0.34 3.20
C ILE A 72 -18.08 -1.32 3.68
N VAL A 73 -18.13 -1.69 4.95
CA VAL A 73 -17.28 -2.74 5.53
C VAL A 73 -18.17 -3.95 5.81
N PRO A 74 -17.92 -5.12 5.19
CA PRO A 74 -18.68 -6.32 5.48
C PRO A 74 -18.61 -6.67 6.98
N PRO A 75 -19.69 -7.15 7.61
CA PRO A 75 -19.67 -7.57 9.02
C PRO A 75 -18.57 -8.60 9.33
N GLU A 76 -18.30 -9.51 8.39
CA GLU A 76 -17.23 -10.52 8.46
C GLU A 76 -15.83 -9.89 8.44
N SER A 77 -15.73 -8.65 7.97
CA SER A 77 -14.49 -7.87 7.97
C SER A 77 -14.29 -7.03 9.24
N MET A 78 -15.31 -6.92 10.09
CA MET A 78 -15.25 -6.15 11.34
C MET A 78 -14.58 -6.98 12.44
N GLN A 79 -13.78 -6.30 13.27
CA GLN A 79 -13.05 -6.90 14.40
C GLN A 79 -13.36 -6.16 15.70
N GLU A 80 -13.14 -6.82 16.84
CA GLU A 80 -13.34 -6.21 18.17
C GLU A 80 -12.29 -5.13 18.48
N THR A 81 -11.08 -5.27 17.93
CA THR A 81 -9.93 -4.39 18.16
C THR A 81 -9.37 -3.84 16.86
N ASP A 82 -8.84 -2.63 16.88
CA ASP A 82 -8.13 -2.06 15.73
C ASP A 82 -6.66 -2.49 15.70
N GLU A 83 -6.10 -2.64 14.50
CA GLU A 83 -4.66 -2.74 14.29
C GLU A 83 -4.02 -1.34 14.33
N PHE A 84 -3.37 -1.01 15.45
CA PHE A 84 -2.72 0.28 15.64
C PHE A 84 -1.28 0.28 15.11
N HIS A 85 -0.93 1.35 14.42
CA HIS A 85 0.44 1.71 14.06
C HIS A 85 0.78 3.02 14.73
N LEU A 86 1.69 2.97 15.70
CA LEU A 86 2.11 4.11 16.50
C LEU A 86 3.23 4.84 15.80
N ILE A 87 3.00 6.09 15.38
CA ILE A 87 3.99 6.97 14.78
C ILE A 87 4.38 8.03 15.79
N LEU A 88 5.61 7.90 16.29
CA LEU A 88 6.22 8.82 17.23
C LEU A 88 7.07 9.81 16.45
N GLU A 89 6.51 10.99 16.21
CA GLU A 89 7.20 12.08 15.55
C GLU A 89 8.11 12.84 16.51
N TYR A 90 9.20 13.35 15.97
CA TYR A 90 10.08 14.28 16.66
C TYR A 90 10.59 15.34 15.68
N GLN A 91 10.74 16.57 16.15
CA GLN A 91 11.13 17.72 15.35
C GLN A 91 12.63 17.96 15.36
N ALA A 92 13.13 18.67 14.33
CA ALA A 92 14.53 19.11 14.32
C ALA A 92 14.80 20.01 15.53
N GLY A 93 15.86 19.70 16.29
CA GLY A 93 16.24 20.42 17.50
C GLY A 93 15.46 20.04 18.75
N GLU A 94 14.51 19.10 18.68
CA GLU A 94 13.79 18.61 19.86
C GLU A 94 14.71 17.89 20.85
N GLU A 95 14.49 18.09 22.15
CA GLU A 95 15.35 17.63 23.23
C GLU A 95 14.59 16.72 24.20
N TRP A 96 15.20 15.58 24.56
CA TRP A 96 14.72 14.72 25.64
C TRP A 96 15.91 14.23 26.48
N GLY A 97 16.05 14.79 27.69
CA GLY A 97 17.22 14.58 28.53
C GLY A 97 18.49 15.12 27.86
N GLN A 98 19.46 14.24 27.59
CA GLN A 98 20.71 14.61 26.90
C GLN A 98 20.64 14.41 25.37
N MET A 99 19.51 13.91 24.85
CA MET A 99 19.34 13.67 23.42
C MET A 99 18.78 14.91 22.74
N LYS A 100 19.34 15.24 21.57
CA LYS A 100 18.82 16.27 20.66
C LYS A 100 18.66 15.69 19.26
N ALA A 101 17.50 15.87 18.66
CA ALA A 101 17.24 15.41 17.30
C ALA A 101 17.92 16.34 16.27
N PRO A 102 18.78 15.83 15.38
CA PRO A 102 19.42 16.67 14.36
C PRO A 102 18.45 17.07 13.24
N ASN A 103 17.47 16.22 12.94
CA ASN A 103 16.45 16.40 11.89
C ASN A 103 15.07 16.02 12.43
N ALA A 104 14.01 16.54 11.81
CA ALA A 104 12.65 16.07 12.04
C ALA A 104 12.47 14.69 11.39
N ASN A 105 11.89 13.73 12.12
CA ASN A 105 11.61 12.40 11.60
C ASN A 105 10.57 11.68 12.46
N ARG A 106 10.26 10.42 12.12
CA ARG A 106 9.36 9.56 12.90
C ARG A 106 9.99 8.21 13.27
N PHE A 107 9.46 7.60 14.32
CA PHE A 107 9.68 6.20 14.68
C PHE A 107 8.33 5.49 14.71
N ILE A 108 8.21 4.39 13.97
CA ILE A 108 6.96 3.63 13.84
C ILE A 108 7.10 2.31 14.57
N PHE A 109 6.07 1.88 15.31
CA PHE A 109 5.96 0.50 15.73
C PHE A 109 4.51 0.02 15.83
N SER A 110 4.33 -1.28 15.61
CA SER A 110 3.02 -1.94 15.62
C SER A 110 3.14 -3.38 16.16
N HIS A 111 2.00 -3.95 16.57
CA HIS A 111 1.82 -5.39 16.79
C HIS A 111 0.84 -5.94 15.74
N ASP A 112 1.11 -5.68 14.46
CA ASP A 112 0.16 -6.00 13.40
C ASP A 112 0.39 -7.41 12.82
N LEU A 113 -0.31 -8.39 13.38
CA LEU A 113 -0.29 -9.77 12.90
C LEU A 113 -1.33 -9.99 11.79
N SER A 114 -2.47 -9.30 11.86
CA SER A 114 -3.60 -9.51 10.96
C SER A 114 -3.27 -9.15 9.53
N ASN A 115 -2.68 -7.98 9.31
CA ASN A 115 -2.32 -7.54 7.97
C ASN A 115 -1.09 -8.30 7.44
N GLY A 116 -0.13 -8.66 8.31
CA GLY A 116 1.04 -9.45 7.94
C GLY A 116 0.70 -10.86 7.43
N ALA A 117 -0.42 -11.43 7.88
CA ALA A 117 -0.91 -12.72 7.41
C ALA A 117 -1.99 -12.61 6.32
N MET A 118 -2.38 -11.39 5.91
CA MET A 118 -3.46 -11.10 4.97
C MET A 118 -4.76 -11.86 5.28
N ASN A 119 -5.12 -11.98 6.55
CA ASN A 119 -6.22 -12.84 7.01
C ASN A 119 -7.62 -12.47 6.47
N MET A 120 -7.75 -11.32 5.81
CA MET A 120 -9.02 -10.80 5.32
C MET A 120 -9.19 -10.99 3.80
N LEU A 121 -8.23 -11.65 3.14
CA LEU A 121 -8.29 -11.85 1.69
C LEU A 121 -9.42 -12.80 1.29
N GLU A 122 -9.63 -13.87 2.05
CA GLU A 122 -10.70 -14.83 1.82
C GLU A 122 -12.07 -14.19 2.05
N VAL A 123 -12.20 -13.37 3.11
CA VAL A 123 -13.41 -12.57 3.36
C VAL A 123 -13.67 -11.59 2.22
N PHE A 124 -12.62 -10.90 1.75
CA PHE A 124 -12.71 -10.00 0.62
C PHE A 124 -13.26 -10.69 -0.63
N VAL A 125 -12.66 -11.81 -1.05
CA VAL A 125 -13.12 -12.55 -2.23
C VAL A 125 -14.56 -13.04 -2.06
N SER A 126 -14.91 -13.57 -0.89
CA SER A 126 -16.28 -14.04 -0.64
C SER A 126 -17.35 -12.93 -0.72
N SER A 127 -16.97 -11.68 -0.44
CA SER A 127 -17.88 -10.53 -0.51
C SER A 127 -18.12 -10.00 -1.94
N LEU A 128 -17.29 -10.40 -2.91
CA LEU A 128 -17.37 -9.85 -4.27
C LEU A 128 -18.62 -10.32 -5.02
N ASP A 129 -19.09 -11.54 -4.74
CA ASP A 129 -20.29 -12.10 -5.40
C ASP A 129 -21.56 -11.30 -5.09
N GLU A 130 -21.71 -10.85 -3.84
CA GLU A 130 -22.83 -10.02 -3.41
C GLU A 130 -22.65 -8.57 -3.87
N PHE A 131 -21.42 -8.04 -3.77
CA PHE A 131 -21.15 -6.63 -4.08
C PHE A 131 -21.14 -6.31 -5.57
N GLN A 132 -20.77 -7.27 -6.42
CA GLN A 132 -20.69 -7.13 -7.89
C GLN A 132 -19.86 -5.91 -8.34
N PRO A 133 -18.55 -5.85 -8.02
CA PRO A 133 -17.73 -4.68 -8.31
C PRO A 133 -17.45 -4.50 -9.81
N ASP A 134 -17.38 -3.24 -10.25
CA ASP A 134 -16.86 -2.87 -11.58
C ASP A 134 -15.33 -2.80 -11.63
N LEU A 135 -14.67 -2.76 -10.47
CA LEU A 135 -13.21 -2.64 -10.29
C LEU A 135 -12.82 -3.26 -8.94
N VAL A 136 -11.78 -4.08 -8.96
CA VAL A 136 -11.13 -4.57 -7.74
C VAL A 136 -9.78 -3.89 -7.56
N VAL A 137 -9.50 -3.42 -6.35
CA VAL A 137 -8.19 -2.88 -5.98
C VAL A 137 -7.61 -3.68 -4.81
N LEU A 138 -6.38 -4.17 -4.99
CA LEU A 138 -5.66 -4.99 -4.04
C LEU A 138 -4.39 -4.27 -3.59
N SER A 139 -4.07 -4.38 -2.31
CA SER A 139 -2.76 -4.03 -1.75
C SER A 139 -2.48 -4.88 -0.52
N GLY A 140 -1.32 -4.68 0.11
CA GLY A 140 -0.93 -5.38 1.35
C GLY A 140 -0.05 -6.61 1.16
N LEU A 141 0.24 -7.05 -0.07
CA LEU A 141 1.14 -8.20 -0.31
C LEU A 141 2.51 -8.03 0.38
N HIS A 142 3.02 -6.79 0.41
CA HIS A 142 4.31 -6.46 1.03
C HIS A 142 4.37 -6.74 2.53
N MET A 143 3.23 -6.77 3.21
CA MET A 143 3.17 -7.04 4.64
C MET A 143 3.51 -8.49 4.99
N MET A 144 3.43 -9.40 4.02
CA MET A 144 3.85 -10.78 4.21
C MET A 144 5.38 -10.95 4.35
N GLU A 145 6.18 -9.92 4.09
CA GLU A 145 7.64 -9.96 4.29
C GLU A 145 8.04 -10.20 5.75
N GLY A 146 7.20 -9.79 6.71
CA GLY A 146 7.44 -10.05 8.13
C GLY A 146 7.27 -11.52 8.53
N GLN A 147 6.64 -12.34 7.68
CA GLN A 147 6.34 -13.74 7.96
C GLN A 147 7.51 -14.66 7.58
N SER A 148 7.49 -15.88 8.14
CA SER A 148 8.41 -16.95 7.72
C SER A 148 8.23 -17.27 6.23
N GLN A 149 9.29 -17.75 5.58
CA GLN A 149 9.24 -18.09 4.15
C GLN A 149 8.11 -19.08 3.82
N GLU A 150 7.90 -20.09 4.66
CA GLU A 150 6.84 -21.10 4.48
C GLU A 150 5.44 -20.49 4.52
N ILE A 151 5.16 -19.64 5.52
CA ILE A 151 3.87 -18.94 5.64
C ILE A 151 3.67 -18.01 4.45
N ARG A 152 4.72 -17.28 4.06
CA ARG A 152 4.68 -16.33 2.95
C ARG A 152 4.40 -17.02 1.62
N GLU A 153 5.05 -18.14 1.33
CA GLU A 153 4.82 -18.91 0.11
C GLU A 153 3.41 -19.50 0.06
N LYS A 154 2.94 -20.06 1.18
CA LYS A 154 1.57 -20.56 1.31
C LYS A 154 0.55 -19.46 1.08
N ARG A 155 0.70 -18.32 1.76
CA ARG A 155 -0.23 -17.18 1.66
C ARG A 155 -0.21 -16.55 0.27
N LEU A 156 0.95 -16.47 -0.39
CA LEU A 156 1.01 -16.01 -1.78
C LEU A 156 0.23 -16.95 -2.72
N LEU A 157 0.31 -18.26 -2.54
CA LEU A 157 -0.44 -19.22 -3.35
C LEU A 157 -1.96 -19.11 -3.12
N GLU A 158 -2.38 -18.94 -1.87
CA GLU A 158 -3.78 -18.69 -1.51
C GLU A 158 -4.27 -17.38 -2.13
N ALA A 159 -3.44 -16.33 -2.13
CA ALA A 159 -3.76 -15.07 -2.78
C ALA A 159 -3.87 -15.19 -4.30
N VAL A 160 -2.96 -15.93 -4.94
CA VAL A 160 -3.02 -16.21 -6.38
C VAL A 160 -4.30 -16.95 -6.74
N THR A 161 -4.70 -17.94 -5.94
CA THR A 161 -5.95 -18.69 -6.13
C THR A 161 -7.15 -17.77 -6.00
N SER A 162 -7.20 -17.00 -4.91
CA SER A 162 -8.24 -16.02 -4.60
C SER A 162 -8.41 -14.98 -5.71
N ILE A 163 -7.30 -14.46 -6.25
CA ILE A 163 -7.33 -13.48 -7.36
C ILE A 163 -7.81 -14.14 -8.66
N SER A 164 -7.44 -15.40 -8.90
CA SER A 164 -7.86 -16.12 -10.10
C SER A 164 -9.34 -16.50 -10.13
N ASP A 165 -9.99 -16.57 -8.95
CA ASP A 165 -11.42 -16.84 -8.82
C ASP A 165 -12.28 -15.60 -9.12
N ILE A 166 -11.67 -14.40 -9.19
CA ILE A 166 -12.38 -13.16 -9.56
C ILE A 166 -12.80 -13.23 -11.04
N PRO A 167 -14.06 -12.88 -11.38
CA PRO A 167 -14.53 -12.85 -12.76
C PRO A 167 -13.62 -12.05 -13.70
N THR A 168 -13.26 -12.64 -14.84
CA THR A 168 -12.23 -12.12 -15.75
C THR A 168 -12.60 -10.80 -16.46
N ASP A 169 -13.88 -10.42 -16.43
CA ASP A 169 -14.41 -9.16 -16.96
C ASP A 169 -14.23 -7.99 -16.00
N ILE A 170 -13.90 -8.25 -14.73
CA ILE A 170 -13.65 -7.23 -13.71
C ILE A 170 -12.15 -6.87 -13.72
N PRO A 171 -11.76 -5.62 -13.99
CA PRO A 171 -10.37 -5.21 -13.92
C PRO A 171 -9.85 -5.25 -12.47
N ILE A 172 -8.62 -5.74 -12.30
CA ILE A 172 -7.93 -5.80 -11.02
C ILE A 172 -6.72 -4.87 -11.04
N HIS A 173 -6.64 -3.97 -10.06
CA HIS A 173 -5.48 -3.11 -9.81
C HIS A 173 -4.71 -3.61 -8.59
N LEU A 174 -3.39 -3.77 -8.71
CA LEU A 174 -2.49 -4.05 -7.59
C LEU A 174 -1.65 -2.81 -7.27
N GLU A 175 -1.83 -2.25 -6.08
CA GLU A 175 -0.93 -1.22 -5.55
C GLU A 175 0.21 -1.90 -4.79
N LEU A 176 1.42 -1.84 -5.37
CA LEU A 176 2.65 -2.24 -4.70
C LEU A 176 3.10 -1.15 -3.73
N ALA A 177 3.84 -1.55 -2.71
CA ALA A 177 4.44 -0.65 -1.75
C ALA A 177 5.75 -1.25 -1.23
N SER A 178 6.33 -0.62 -0.22
CA SER A 178 7.61 -0.92 0.41
C SER A 178 7.92 -2.42 0.51
N MET A 179 8.81 -2.89 -0.37
CA MET A 179 9.29 -4.27 -0.42
C MET A 179 10.82 -4.29 -0.29
N THR A 180 11.36 -5.29 0.40
CA THR A 180 12.80 -5.45 0.62
C THR A 180 13.33 -6.84 0.29
N ASP A 181 12.44 -7.81 0.05
CA ASP A 181 12.79 -9.17 -0.34
C ASP A 181 12.70 -9.38 -1.86
N GLN A 182 13.85 -9.60 -2.51
CA GLN A 182 13.94 -9.73 -3.97
C GLN A 182 13.33 -11.03 -4.48
N ASP A 183 13.45 -12.13 -3.73
CA ASP A 183 12.86 -13.42 -4.13
C ASP A 183 11.33 -13.30 -4.07
N PHE A 184 10.82 -12.67 -3.02
CA PHE A 184 9.39 -12.45 -2.88
C PHE A 184 8.83 -11.50 -3.95
N MET A 185 9.53 -10.40 -4.24
CA MET A 185 9.15 -9.51 -5.34
C MET A 185 9.13 -10.24 -6.68
N SER A 186 10.15 -11.06 -6.96
CA SER A 186 10.18 -11.90 -8.16
C SER A 186 8.98 -12.85 -8.21
N LYS A 187 8.61 -13.51 -7.10
CA LYS A 187 7.42 -14.36 -7.04
C LYS A 187 6.13 -13.60 -7.33
N ILE A 188 5.95 -12.38 -6.80
CA ILE A 188 4.80 -11.52 -7.12
C ILE A 188 4.75 -11.21 -8.62
N MET A 189 5.88 -10.83 -9.23
CA MET A 189 5.95 -10.55 -10.68
C MET A 189 5.61 -11.76 -11.56
N HIS A 190 5.91 -12.98 -11.11
CA HIS A 190 5.67 -14.19 -11.90
C HIS A 190 4.27 -14.76 -11.67
N GLN A 191 3.72 -14.66 -10.46
CA GLN A 191 2.47 -15.32 -10.09
C GLN A 191 1.27 -14.37 -10.06
N VAL A 192 1.46 -13.10 -9.69
CA VAL A 192 0.35 -12.13 -9.51
C VAL A 192 0.18 -11.21 -10.71
N PHE A 193 1.27 -10.71 -11.30
CA PHE A 193 1.18 -9.80 -12.45
C PHE A 193 0.37 -10.36 -13.63
N PRO A 194 0.44 -11.66 -13.97
CA PRO A 194 -0.39 -12.21 -15.03
C PRO A 194 -1.89 -12.14 -14.76
N LEU A 195 -2.30 -12.06 -13.50
CA LEU A 195 -3.70 -12.09 -13.08
C LEU A 195 -4.34 -10.69 -13.04
N VAL A 196 -3.53 -9.65 -12.81
CA VAL A 196 -4.02 -8.27 -12.63
C VAL A 196 -3.95 -7.48 -13.94
N ASN A 197 -4.85 -6.51 -14.09
CA ASN A 197 -4.93 -5.67 -15.29
C ASN A 197 -4.06 -4.42 -15.16
N SER A 198 -3.84 -3.95 -13.93
CA SER A 198 -3.09 -2.76 -13.63
C SER A 198 -2.19 -2.93 -12.41
N VAL A 199 -1.03 -2.28 -12.43
CA VAL A 199 -0.15 -2.11 -11.26
C VAL A 199 0.06 -0.63 -10.95
N GLY A 200 0.14 -0.26 -9.68
CA GLY A 200 0.59 1.05 -9.20
C GLY A 200 1.81 0.89 -8.30
N LEU A 201 2.78 1.82 -8.40
CA LEU A 201 4.06 1.76 -7.70
C LEU A 201 4.84 3.08 -7.79
N ASN A 202 5.77 3.30 -6.87
CA ASN A 202 6.68 4.46 -6.87
C ASN A 202 8.09 4.12 -7.42
N GLU A 203 9.02 5.08 -7.35
CA GLU A 203 10.39 4.91 -7.81
C GLU A 203 11.20 3.83 -7.05
N GLN A 204 10.99 3.66 -5.76
CA GLN A 204 11.66 2.65 -4.95
C GLN A 204 11.23 1.25 -5.38
N GLU A 205 9.93 1.00 -5.49
CA GLU A 205 9.42 -0.29 -5.98
C GLU A 205 9.81 -0.54 -7.44
N LEU A 206 9.81 0.49 -8.31
CA LEU A 206 10.23 0.32 -9.72
C LEU A 206 11.69 -0.13 -9.83
N LEU A 207 12.57 0.52 -9.06
CA LEU A 207 14.00 0.16 -9.04
C LEU A 207 14.19 -1.23 -8.44
N PHE A 208 13.48 -1.54 -7.37
CA PHE A 208 13.56 -2.84 -6.72
C PHE A 208 13.06 -3.98 -7.62
N LEU A 209 12.00 -3.76 -8.41
CA LEU A 209 11.50 -4.69 -9.41
C LEU A 209 12.57 -5.03 -10.45
N THR A 210 13.23 -4.01 -11.02
CA THR A 210 14.26 -4.26 -12.04
C THR A 210 15.48 -4.98 -11.44
N GLN A 211 15.89 -4.63 -10.22
CA GLN A 211 16.96 -5.33 -9.49
C GLN A 211 16.60 -6.81 -9.24
N SER A 212 15.37 -7.09 -8.82
CA SER A 212 14.91 -8.44 -8.45
C SER A 212 14.79 -9.39 -9.64
N ALA A 213 14.50 -8.87 -10.84
CA ALA A 213 14.24 -9.67 -12.03
C ALA A 213 15.25 -9.43 -13.17
N SER A 214 16.41 -8.85 -12.84
CA SER A 214 17.52 -8.54 -13.76
C SER A 214 17.06 -7.77 -15.00
N GLY A 215 16.25 -6.72 -14.79
CA GLY A 215 15.72 -5.85 -15.84
C GLY A 215 16.68 -4.73 -16.26
N PRO A 216 16.21 -3.78 -17.08
CA PRO A 216 16.96 -2.58 -17.45
C PRO A 216 17.41 -1.80 -16.22
N HIS A 217 18.66 -1.33 -16.22
CA HIS A 217 19.21 -0.51 -15.14
C HIS A 217 19.27 -1.19 -13.75
N ALA A 218 19.21 -2.54 -13.70
CA ALA A 218 19.30 -3.31 -12.44
C ALA A 218 20.59 -3.10 -11.64
N SER A 219 21.67 -2.59 -12.27
CA SER A 219 22.92 -2.25 -11.58
C SER A 219 22.87 -0.92 -10.82
N LEU A 220 21.82 -0.10 -11.02
CA LEU A 220 21.65 1.15 -10.30
C LEU A 220 21.33 0.85 -8.83
N ALA A 221 22.16 1.30 -7.90
CA ALA A 221 21.98 1.02 -6.48
C ALA A 221 20.83 1.81 -5.84
N SER A 222 20.68 3.08 -6.24
CA SER A 222 19.64 4.00 -5.76
C SER A 222 19.41 5.11 -6.78
N TRP A 223 18.27 5.80 -6.67
CA TRP A 223 18.05 7.05 -7.39
C TRP A 223 18.92 8.15 -6.76
N ASN A 224 19.65 8.87 -7.62
CA ASN A 224 20.44 10.02 -7.20
C ASN A 224 19.65 11.30 -7.52
N GLU A 225 18.60 11.58 -6.74
CA GLU A 225 17.58 12.64 -6.93
C GLU A 225 16.33 12.19 -7.72
N VAL A 226 15.71 13.11 -8.47
CA VAL A 226 14.52 12.86 -9.28
C VAL A 226 14.83 11.74 -10.29
N PRO A 227 14.05 10.64 -10.32
CA PRO A 227 14.28 9.55 -11.26
C PRO A 227 14.28 10.02 -12.71
N ASP A 228 15.30 9.66 -13.47
CA ASP A 228 15.36 10.00 -14.90
C ASP A 228 14.18 9.38 -15.66
N VAL A 229 13.45 10.20 -16.41
CA VAL A 229 12.22 9.80 -17.10
C VAL A 229 12.50 8.70 -18.14
N GLY A 230 13.66 8.72 -18.80
CA GLY A 230 14.08 7.71 -19.76
C GLY A 230 14.32 6.36 -19.08
N ILE A 231 15.08 6.36 -17.98
CA ILE A 231 15.33 5.15 -17.17
C ILE A 231 14.02 4.55 -16.65
N VAL A 232 13.15 5.37 -16.08
CA VAL A 232 11.82 4.93 -15.61
C VAL A 232 11.02 4.34 -16.77
N SER A 233 10.99 5.00 -17.92
CA SER A 233 10.25 4.54 -19.10
C SER A 233 10.78 3.21 -19.65
N ASP A 234 12.10 3.01 -19.65
CA ASP A 234 12.74 1.75 -20.07
C ASP A 234 12.27 0.58 -19.21
N ILE A 235 12.23 0.78 -17.88
CA ILE A 235 11.79 -0.26 -16.93
C ILE A 235 10.29 -0.53 -17.10
N LEU A 236 9.45 0.50 -17.18
CA LEU A 236 8.00 0.35 -17.40
C LEU A 236 7.71 -0.39 -18.70
N PHE A 237 8.39 -0.03 -19.78
CA PHE A 237 8.29 -0.70 -21.08
C PHE A 237 8.70 -2.17 -20.97
N TRP A 238 9.82 -2.46 -20.31
CA TRP A 238 10.29 -3.83 -20.10
C TRP A 238 9.30 -4.65 -19.27
N ILE A 239 8.69 -4.10 -18.21
CA ILE A 239 7.67 -4.82 -17.42
C ILE A 239 6.49 -5.19 -18.33
N LEU A 240 5.94 -4.23 -19.11
CA LEU A 240 4.82 -4.51 -20.00
C LEU A 240 5.18 -5.51 -21.12
N LYS A 241 6.42 -5.52 -21.62
CA LYS A 241 6.86 -6.50 -22.62
C LYS A 241 7.10 -7.90 -22.03
N LYS A 242 7.70 -7.97 -20.84
CA LYS A 242 8.11 -9.23 -20.21
C LYS A 242 6.97 -9.88 -19.44
N HIS A 243 6.15 -9.10 -18.73
CA HIS A 243 5.08 -9.57 -17.85
C HIS A 243 3.68 -9.13 -18.28
N GLY A 244 3.56 -8.14 -19.18
CA GLY A 244 2.28 -7.68 -19.71
C GLY A 244 1.68 -8.59 -20.78
N ARG A 245 0.44 -8.26 -21.15
CA ARG A 245 -0.34 -8.96 -22.18
C ARG A 245 0.35 -8.89 -23.54
N THR A 246 0.59 -10.05 -24.15
CA THR A 246 1.03 -10.19 -25.55
C THR A 246 0.24 -11.30 -26.24
N MET A 247 0.32 -11.41 -27.56
CA MET A 247 -0.37 -12.48 -28.32
C MET A 247 -0.03 -13.90 -27.81
N ASP A 248 1.19 -14.09 -27.30
CA ASP A 248 1.72 -15.39 -26.89
C ASP A 248 1.69 -15.62 -25.37
N LYS A 249 1.22 -14.64 -24.57
CA LYS A 249 1.25 -14.72 -23.09
C LYS A 249 -0.14 -14.60 -22.50
N ALA A 250 -0.48 -15.55 -21.63
CA ALA A 250 -1.64 -15.49 -20.75
C ALA A 250 -1.36 -14.51 -19.59
N SER A 251 -1.34 -13.22 -19.89
CA SER A 251 -1.25 -12.14 -18.89
C SER A 251 -2.32 -11.09 -19.17
N ASN A 252 -2.93 -10.58 -18.10
CA ASN A 252 -3.93 -9.51 -18.15
C ASN A 252 -3.32 -8.11 -17.98
N LEU A 253 -2.04 -8.02 -17.58
CA LEU A 253 -1.40 -6.76 -17.25
C LEU A 253 -1.25 -5.88 -18.48
N THR A 254 -1.94 -4.74 -18.47
CA THR A 254 -1.99 -3.79 -19.58
C THR A 254 -1.81 -2.34 -19.13
N ARG A 255 -1.65 -2.07 -17.83
CA ARG A 255 -1.52 -0.72 -17.27
C ARG A 255 -0.52 -0.69 -16.12
N ILE A 256 0.36 0.32 -16.11
CA ILE A 256 1.19 0.65 -14.95
C ILE A 256 1.02 2.15 -14.66
N HIS A 257 0.60 2.48 -13.45
CA HIS A 257 0.54 3.86 -12.96
C HIS A 257 1.74 4.11 -12.06
N PHE A 258 2.79 4.69 -12.64
CA PHE A 258 3.98 5.12 -11.93
C PHE A 258 3.77 6.50 -11.34
N HIS A 259 4.11 6.67 -10.06
CA HIS A 259 4.01 7.94 -9.37
C HIS A 259 5.28 8.19 -8.55
N THR A 260 5.90 9.35 -8.75
CA THR A 260 7.00 9.85 -7.90
C THR A 260 6.69 11.29 -7.49
N LEU A 261 7.45 11.83 -6.54
CA LEU A 261 7.25 13.18 -6.01
C LEU A 261 7.19 14.27 -7.11
N ALA A 262 8.02 14.14 -8.15
CA ALA A 262 8.18 15.16 -9.17
C ALA A 262 7.26 14.99 -10.39
N TYR A 263 6.82 13.77 -10.73
CA TYR A 263 6.02 13.50 -11.91
C TYR A 263 5.32 12.13 -11.84
N HIS A 264 4.28 11.93 -12.64
CA HIS A 264 3.62 10.64 -12.81
C HIS A 264 3.72 10.18 -14.27
N ILE A 265 3.78 8.86 -14.49
CA ILE A 265 3.69 8.25 -15.82
C ILE A 265 2.57 7.21 -15.80
N LEU A 266 1.70 7.26 -16.80
CA LEU A 266 0.70 6.23 -17.01
C LEU A 266 1.04 5.45 -18.28
N ALA A 267 1.66 4.28 -18.11
CA ALA A 267 2.04 3.40 -19.20
C ALA A 267 0.94 2.38 -19.47
N THR A 268 0.52 2.25 -20.73
CA THR A 268 -0.53 1.30 -21.14
C THR A 268 -0.17 0.54 -22.39
N VAL A 269 -0.66 -0.70 -22.47
CA VAL A 269 -0.77 -1.43 -23.75
C VAL A 269 -1.93 -0.84 -24.53
N ASP A 270 -1.70 -0.54 -25.81
CA ASP A 270 -2.68 0.13 -26.68
C ASP A 270 -3.98 -0.69 -26.82
N GLY A 271 -5.11 0.02 -26.89
CA GLY A 271 -6.42 -0.56 -27.16
C GLY A 271 -7.20 -1.09 -25.95
N TYR A 272 -6.62 -1.03 -24.73
CA TYR A 272 -7.27 -1.55 -23.52
C TYR A 272 -7.86 -0.47 -22.60
N TRP A 273 -7.39 0.77 -22.66
CA TRP A 273 -7.77 1.83 -21.72
C TRP A 273 -8.10 3.15 -22.44
N GLY A 274 -9.09 3.89 -21.93
CA GLY A 274 -9.50 5.20 -22.42
C GLY A 274 -9.33 6.30 -21.36
N ASN A 275 -9.21 7.56 -21.81
CA ASN A 275 -9.09 8.74 -20.93
C ASN A 275 -7.78 8.86 -20.12
N GLN A 276 -6.70 8.22 -20.59
CA GLN A 276 -5.42 8.14 -19.86
C GLN A 276 -4.80 9.52 -19.56
N VAL A 277 -4.92 10.48 -20.47
CA VAL A 277 -4.37 11.84 -20.30
C VAL A 277 -5.01 12.55 -19.10
N ALA A 278 -6.34 12.50 -18.99
CA ALA A 278 -7.03 13.10 -17.86
C ALA A 278 -6.78 12.32 -16.57
N ALA A 279 -6.67 10.98 -16.65
CA ALA A 279 -6.41 10.14 -15.49
C ALA A 279 -5.06 10.45 -14.84
N VAL A 280 -3.96 10.53 -15.61
CA VAL A 280 -2.63 10.85 -15.07
C VAL A 280 -2.55 12.29 -14.55
N ALA A 281 -3.20 13.24 -15.24
CA ALA A 281 -3.29 14.62 -14.78
C ALA A 281 -4.08 14.75 -13.47
N SER A 282 -5.15 13.97 -13.31
CA SER A 282 -5.93 13.92 -12.06
C SER A 282 -5.13 13.31 -10.91
N GLY A 283 -4.33 12.28 -11.18
CA GLY A 283 -3.42 11.71 -10.18
C GLY A 283 -2.40 12.73 -9.69
N ALA A 284 -1.74 13.43 -10.61
CA ALA A 284 -0.78 14.48 -10.27
C ALA A 284 -1.44 15.65 -9.52
N ARG A 285 -2.64 16.08 -9.93
CA ARG A 285 -3.40 17.13 -9.21
C ARG A 285 -3.75 16.69 -7.80
N GLY A 286 -4.21 15.44 -7.62
CA GLY A 286 -4.56 14.89 -6.31
C GLY A 286 -3.37 14.85 -5.34
N ALA A 287 -2.15 14.66 -5.84
CA ALA A 287 -0.93 14.73 -5.03
C ALA A 287 -0.53 16.17 -4.62
N GLY A 288 -0.89 17.17 -5.44
CA GLY A 288 -0.60 18.58 -5.16
C GLY A 288 -1.69 19.31 -4.36
N GLU A 289 -2.90 18.77 -4.29
CA GLU A 289 -3.96 19.30 -3.43
C GLU A 289 -3.54 19.15 -1.96
N PRO A 290 -3.66 20.20 -1.12
CA PRO A 290 -3.43 20.05 0.30
C PRO A 290 -4.40 19.01 0.83
N THR A 291 -3.88 17.83 1.18
CA THR A 291 -4.61 16.94 2.06
C THR A 291 -4.92 17.76 3.31
N LYS A 292 -6.14 17.64 3.86
CA LYS A 292 -6.44 18.19 5.20
C LYS A 292 -5.67 17.40 6.29
N SER A 293 -4.43 17.05 6.01
CA SER A 293 -3.45 16.70 7.01
C SER A 293 -3.15 18.00 7.76
N PRO A 294 -3.41 18.07 9.07
CA PRO A 294 -2.88 19.18 9.84
C PRO A 294 -1.36 19.22 9.66
N PRO A 295 -0.72 20.40 9.76
CA PRO A 295 0.74 20.49 9.81
C PRO A 295 1.27 19.53 10.88
N PRO A 296 2.50 18.99 10.74
CA PRO A 296 3.07 18.05 11.72
C PRO A 296 2.94 18.66 13.11
N ALA A 297 2.00 18.11 13.88
CA ALA A 297 1.73 18.56 15.23
C ALA A 297 2.69 17.81 16.15
N LYS A 298 3.08 18.46 17.25
CA LYS A 298 3.70 17.73 18.36
C LYS A 298 2.71 16.67 18.84
N GLY A 299 3.05 15.39 18.76
CA GLY A 299 2.17 14.34 19.28
C GLY A 299 2.47 12.94 18.79
N VAL A 300 1.69 12.00 19.31
CA VAL A 300 1.61 10.64 18.79
C VAL A 300 0.57 10.63 17.68
N GLN A 301 0.99 10.27 16.46
CA GLN A 301 0.04 9.95 15.41
C GLN A 301 -0.22 8.46 15.46
N LEU A 302 -1.48 8.05 15.34
CA LEU A 302 -1.83 6.64 15.19
C LEU A 302 -2.52 6.44 13.85
N PHE A 303 -2.03 5.47 13.10
CA PHE A 303 -2.69 4.94 11.93
C PHE A 303 -3.43 3.66 12.33
N LYS A 304 -4.60 3.45 11.74
CA LYS A 304 -5.34 2.20 11.86
C LYS A 304 -5.40 1.54 10.51
N THR A 305 -4.79 0.37 10.37
CA THR A 305 -4.40 -0.16 9.06
C THR A 305 -5.35 -1.25 8.56
N ALA A 306 -5.86 -1.07 7.34
CA ALA A 306 -6.35 -2.17 6.51
C ALA A 306 -5.42 -2.32 5.29
N GLY A 307 -4.29 -3.01 5.46
CA GLY A 307 -3.12 -2.97 4.57
C GLY A 307 -2.01 -2.06 5.09
N GLY A 308 -0.80 -2.13 4.56
CA GLY A 308 0.40 -1.59 5.25
C GLY A 308 0.57 -0.08 5.16
N SER A 309 1.39 0.49 6.05
CA SER A 309 1.78 1.90 6.04
C SER A 309 2.90 2.18 5.02
N LEU A 310 2.84 3.37 4.40
CA LEU A 310 3.93 3.97 3.61
C LEU A 310 4.95 4.69 4.50
#